data_AF-A0AAV3SBG4-F1
#
_entry.id   AF-A0AAV3SBG4-F1
#
_cell.length_a   1.000
_cell.length_b   1.000
_cell.length_c   1.000
_cell.angle_alpha   90.00
_cell.angle_beta   90.00
_cell.angle_gamma   90.00
#
_symmetry.space_group_name_H-M   'P 1'
#
loop_
_entity.id
_entity.type
_entity.pdbx_description
1 polymer ?
#
loop_
_entity_poly.entity_id
_entity_poly.type
_entity_poly.pdbx_seq_one_letter_code
_entity_poly.pdbx_strand_id
1 'polypeptide(L)'
;MSSQQIQPTDESLPSLDLPSGALPVSHPNYVHDVETDPPEIEPVEHRLRVDFIDGGPLTPHPLHGSHQPRPRRYADRTLTEICQAEQHYYPSLPDGEEFADAPAFLHDELAPYFAELREIQQRRFEWYTEHIPRNLDQILDTVESLYPYDAGGTFRDVNTWIGLVVVADETSTGAYASEHGLDEEYVVHEGDLDDYASPTEYGILLPAPLLAGEYNSGSQYSLIPWSDGLVCACPYKQKRPSRVMCKHELAATIRLANDDQYILPVDTGVDVPQRARRFVSPTIAAQHTPKLPRDSQNG
;
A
#
# COMPACT_ATOMS: atom_id res chain seq x y z
N MET A 1 12.70 17.59 -13.45
CA MET A 1 12.43 16.21 -13.03
C MET A 1 11.83 15.49 -14.23
N SER A 2 12.26 14.26 -14.53
CA SER A 2 11.69 13.50 -15.65
C SER A 2 10.40 12.84 -15.16
N SER A 3 9.25 13.19 -15.73
CA SER A 3 8.00 12.45 -15.53
C SER A 3 7.85 11.37 -16.60
N GLN A 4 7.10 10.32 -16.27
CA GLN A 4 6.68 9.29 -17.21
C GLN A 4 5.19 9.47 -17.50
N GLN A 5 4.88 9.77 -18.76
CA GLN A 5 3.50 9.87 -19.22
C GLN A 5 2.93 8.48 -19.47
N ILE A 6 1.83 8.15 -18.80
CA ILE A 6 1.02 6.95 -19.03
C ILE A 6 -0.14 7.34 -19.93
N GLN A 7 -0.29 6.62 -21.04
CA GLN A 7 -1.34 6.88 -22.02
C GLN A 7 -2.72 6.68 -21.39
N PRO A 8 -3.68 7.58 -21.69
CA PRO A 8 -5.05 7.38 -21.26
C PRO A 8 -5.67 6.18 -21.98
N THR A 9 -6.73 5.64 -21.39
CA THR A 9 -7.57 4.57 -21.94
C THR A 9 -8.52 5.09 -23.01
N ASP A 10 -8.87 6.37 -22.94
CA ASP A 10 -9.80 7.07 -23.84
C ASP A 10 -9.26 8.48 -24.18
N GLU A 11 -9.57 8.99 -25.37
CA GLU A 11 -9.11 10.30 -25.86
C GLU A 11 -9.66 11.48 -25.04
N SER A 12 -10.77 11.30 -24.32
CA SER A 12 -11.36 12.28 -23.41
C SER A 12 -10.53 12.50 -22.15
N LEU A 13 -9.70 11.52 -21.75
CA LEU A 13 -8.99 11.56 -20.48
C LEU A 13 -7.61 12.22 -20.61
N PRO A 14 -7.18 12.98 -19.58
CA PRO A 14 -5.80 13.43 -19.51
C PRO A 14 -4.86 12.24 -19.35
N SER A 15 -3.60 12.42 -19.76
CA SER A 15 -2.57 11.44 -19.45
C SER A 15 -2.26 11.42 -17.96
N LEU A 16 -1.82 10.27 -17.44
CA LEU A 16 -1.32 10.18 -16.07
C LEU A 16 0.20 10.38 -16.07
N ASP A 17 0.66 11.52 -15.57
CA ASP A 17 2.08 11.83 -15.45
C ASP A 17 2.61 11.43 -14.07
N LEU A 18 3.52 10.45 -14.06
CA LEU A 18 4.13 9.93 -12.84
C LEU A 18 5.55 10.48 -12.63
N PRO A 19 5.90 10.94 -11.42
CA PRO A 19 7.28 11.31 -11.10
C PRO A 19 8.17 10.06 -10.98
N SER A 20 9.48 10.26 -10.95
CA SER A 20 10.48 9.17 -10.93
C SER A 20 10.31 8.20 -9.75
N GLY A 21 9.94 8.69 -8.56
CA GLY A 21 9.71 7.86 -7.37
C GLY A 21 8.44 7.00 -7.44
N ALA A 22 7.50 7.34 -8.34
CA ALA A 22 6.29 6.54 -8.56
C ALA A 22 6.51 5.35 -9.51
N LEU A 23 7.68 5.27 -10.14
CA LEU A 23 8.03 4.22 -11.10
C LEU A 23 8.53 2.95 -10.37
N PRO A 24 8.46 1.77 -11.02
CA PRO A 24 9.12 0.58 -10.47
C PRO A 24 10.64 0.79 -10.37
N VAL A 25 11.25 0.20 -9.34
CA VAL A 25 12.71 0.23 -9.12
C VAL A 25 13.50 -0.29 -10.33
N SER A 26 12.91 -1.18 -11.14
CA SER A 26 13.52 -1.69 -12.37
C SER A 26 13.43 -0.74 -13.57
N HIS A 27 12.70 0.37 -13.46
CA HIS A 27 12.54 1.34 -14.54
C HIS A 27 13.81 2.18 -14.72
N PRO A 28 14.28 2.44 -15.97
CA PRO A 28 15.51 3.20 -16.19
C PRO A 28 15.51 4.63 -15.63
N ASN A 29 14.32 5.23 -15.52
CA ASN A 29 14.13 6.58 -15.00
C ASN A 29 13.69 6.62 -13.53
N TYR A 30 13.67 5.48 -12.84
CA TYR A 30 13.35 5.45 -11.42
C TYR A 30 14.48 6.12 -10.62
N VAL A 31 14.07 7.09 -9.80
CA VAL A 31 14.91 7.82 -8.85
C VAL A 31 13.99 8.18 -7.70
N HIS A 32 14.32 7.70 -6.50
CA HIS A 32 13.66 8.07 -5.25
C HIS A 32 14.62 8.94 -4.41
N ASP A 33 14.13 10.09 -3.99
CA ASP A 33 14.84 11.00 -3.10
C ASP A 33 14.21 10.95 -1.70
N VAL A 34 14.93 10.37 -0.74
CA VAL A 34 14.47 10.20 0.64
C VAL A 34 14.21 11.53 1.36
N GLU A 35 14.79 12.64 0.90
CA GLU A 35 14.59 13.95 1.51
C GLU A 35 13.34 14.66 0.99
N THR A 36 12.96 14.44 -0.27
CA THR A 36 11.87 15.20 -0.92
C THR A 36 10.65 14.37 -1.30
N ASP A 37 10.84 13.09 -1.60
CA ASP A 37 9.77 12.22 -2.07
C ASP A 37 9.01 11.63 -0.87
N PRO A 38 7.70 11.35 -1.02
CA PRO A 38 6.98 10.52 -0.07
C PRO A 38 7.68 9.17 0.17
N PRO A 39 7.48 8.56 1.36
CA PRO A 39 8.03 7.24 1.65
C PRO A 39 7.64 6.22 0.60
N GLU A 40 8.59 5.38 0.19
CA GLU A 40 8.28 4.28 -0.72
C GLU A 40 7.31 3.28 -0.09
N ILE A 41 6.52 2.62 -0.93
CA ILE A 41 5.80 1.41 -0.52
C ILE A 41 6.83 0.30 -0.34
N GLU A 42 7.13 -0.02 0.92
CA GLU A 42 8.12 -1.03 1.27
C GLU A 42 7.75 -2.41 0.69
N PRO A 43 8.73 -3.25 0.31
CA PRO A 43 8.46 -4.59 -0.24
C PRO A 43 7.59 -5.46 0.67
N VAL A 44 7.69 -5.29 1.99
CA VAL A 44 6.82 -5.99 2.95
C VAL A 44 5.35 -5.59 2.79
N GLU A 45 5.04 -4.33 2.48
CA GLU A 45 3.65 -3.87 2.30
C GLU A 45 3.00 -4.54 1.10
N HIS A 46 3.70 -4.58 -0.03
CA HIS A 46 3.24 -5.30 -1.22
C HIS A 46 3.03 -6.79 -0.94
N ARG A 47 3.97 -7.44 -0.25
CA ARG A 47 3.86 -8.87 0.09
C ARG A 47 2.68 -9.15 1.02
N LEU A 48 2.45 -8.28 2.02
CA LEU A 48 1.29 -8.39 2.90
C LEU A 48 -0.01 -8.22 2.12
N ARG A 49 -0.10 -7.24 1.21
CA ARG A 49 -1.29 -7.08 0.35
C ARG A 49 -1.57 -8.34 -0.46
N VAL A 50 -0.54 -8.97 -1.04
CA VAL A 50 -0.70 -10.24 -1.76
C VAL A 50 -1.07 -11.39 -0.82
N ASP A 51 -0.50 -11.47 0.39
CA ASP A 51 -0.91 -12.47 1.39
C ASP A 51 -2.39 -12.36 1.75
N PHE A 52 -2.92 -11.13 1.79
CA PHE A 52 -4.33 -10.87 2.04
C PHE A 52 -5.22 -11.25 0.86
N ILE A 53 -4.78 -10.97 -0.37
CA ILE A 53 -5.49 -11.36 -1.59
C ILE A 53 -5.52 -12.89 -1.71
N ASP A 54 -4.36 -13.54 -1.65
CA ASP A 54 -4.21 -14.99 -1.86
C ASP A 54 -4.70 -15.83 -0.67
N GLY A 55 -4.80 -15.23 0.51
CA GLY A 55 -5.42 -15.82 1.69
C GLY A 55 -6.93 -16.03 1.53
N GLY A 56 -7.53 -15.41 0.52
CA GLY A 56 -8.95 -15.47 0.21
C GLY A 56 -9.80 -14.52 1.07
N PRO A 57 -11.13 -14.49 0.83
CA PRO A 57 -12.02 -13.58 1.53
C PRO A 57 -11.94 -13.74 3.05
N LEU A 58 -11.94 -12.61 3.75
CA LEU A 58 -12.24 -12.61 5.18
C LEU A 58 -13.66 -13.14 5.35
N THR A 59 -13.86 -14.12 6.23
CA THR A 59 -15.20 -14.57 6.61
C THR A 59 -15.52 -14.04 8.01
N PRO A 60 -16.81 -13.87 8.37
CA PRO A 60 -17.17 -13.19 9.63
C PRO A 60 -16.90 -14.04 10.87
N HIS A 61 -16.98 -15.37 10.73
CA HIS A 61 -16.66 -16.31 11.80
C HIS A 61 -15.19 -16.23 12.27
N PRO A 62 -14.18 -16.01 11.41
CA PRO A 62 -12.81 -15.70 11.83
C PRO A 62 -12.62 -14.41 12.64
N LEU A 63 -13.45 -13.38 12.42
CA LEU A 63 -13.32 -12.10 13.13
C LEU A 63 -13.95 -12.13 14.53
N HIS A 64 -14.85 -13.08 14.78
CA HIS A 64 -15.52 -13.29 16.08
C HIS A 64 -15.17 -14.62 16.78
N GLY A 65 -14.31 -15.44 16.17
CA GLY A 65 -13.86 -16.74 16.70
C GLY A 65 -12.40 -16.73 17.15
N SER A 66 -11.99 -17.75 17.92
CA SER A 66 -10.61 -17.90 18.40
C SER A 66 -9.58 -18.28 17.31
N HIS A 67 -9.99 -18.33 16.04
CA HIS A 67 -9.14 -18.75 14.94
C HIS A 67 -8.75 -17.56 14.06
N GLN A 68 -7.47 -17.21 14.09
CA GLN A 68 -6.87 -16.19 13.24
C GLN A 68 -7.19 -16.41 11.75
N PRO A 69 -7.62 -15.38 10.99
CA PRO A 69 -7.93 -15.49 9.56
C PRO A 69 -6.77 -16.03 8.73
N ARG A 70 -7.06 -16.78 7.66
CA ARG A 70 -6.03 -17.34 6.77
C ARG A 70 -5.07 -16.27 6.18
N PRO A 71 -5.57 -15.14 5.64
CA PRO A 71 -4.74 -13.98 5.29
C PRO A 71 -3.72 -13.58 6.35
N ARG A 72 -4.17 -13.49 7.61
CA ARG A 72 -3.36 -13.05 8.74
C ARG A 72 -2.25 -14.07 9.09
N ARG A 73 -2.50 -15.37 8.91
CA ARG A 73 -1.46 -16.42 9.08
C ARG A 73 -0.39 -16.37 7.98
N TYR A 74 -0.78 -16.03 6.75
CA TYR A 74 0.18 -15.82 5.66
C TYR A 74 1.07 -14.62 5.97
N ALA A 75 0.47 -13.52 6.42
CA ALA A 75 1.19 -12.34 6.88
C ALA A 75 2.20 -12.66 8.01
N ASP A 76 1.83 -13.42 9.05
CA ASP A 76 2.77 -13.78 10.13
C ASP A 76 4.02 -14.51 9.62
N ARG A 77 3.83 -15.44 8.67
CA ARG A 77 4.95 -16.15 8.08
C ARG A 77 5.81 -15.20 7.24
N THR A 78 5.19 -14.40 6.38
CA THR A 78 5.90 -13.42 5.55
C THR A 78 6.73 -12.47 6.41
N LEU A 79 6.19 -11.98 7.53
CA LEU A 79 6.94 -11.14 8.47
C LEU A 79 8.13 -11.87 9.08
N THR A 80 7.95 -13.13 9.47
CA THR A 80 9.05 -13.96 10.00
C THR A 80 10.13 -14.18 8.95
N GLU A 81 9.75 -14.54 7.72
CA GLU A 81 10.67 -14.82 6.61
C GLU A 81 11.44 -13.57 6.19
N ILE A 82 10.76 -12.42 6.08
CA ILE A 82 11.41 -11.14 5.73
C ILE A 82 12.33 -10.70 6.87
N CYS A 83 11.88 -10.76 8.12
CA CYS A 83 12.70 -10.40 9.27
C CYS A 83 13.99 -11.23 9.32
N GLN A 84 13.93 -12.53 8.98
CA GLN A 84 15.11 -13.39 8.88
C GLN A 84 15.96 -13.07 7.65
N ALA A 85 15.34 -12.85 6.49
CA ALA A 85 16.06 -12.54 5.25
C ALA A 85 16.82 -11.20 5.34
N GLU A 86 16.23 -10.20 6.01
CA GLU A 86 16.87 -8.89 6.20
C GLU A 86 18.07 -8.94 7.15
N GLN A 87 18.24 -10.01 7.94
CA GLN A 87 19.44 -10.18 8.79
C GLN A 87 20.73 -10.14 7.98
N HIS A 88 20.70 -10.54 6.71
CA HIS A 88 21.89 -10.50 5.84
C HIS A 88 22.38 -9.09 5.51
N TYR A 89 21.50 -8.07 5.54
CA TYR A 89 21.89 -6.68 5.29
C TYR A 89 22.65 -6.06 6.46
N TYR A 90 22.51 -6.66 7.64
CA TYR A 90 23.18 -6.21 8.83
C TYR A 90 24.52 -6.92 8.93
N PRO A 91 25.64 -6.18 9.00
CA PRO A 91 26.91 -6.81 9.29
C PRO A 91 26.78 -7.54 10.64
N SER A 92 27.43 -8.70 10.77
CA SER A 92 27.67 -9.30 12.08
C SER A 92 28.38 -8.23 12.91
N LEU A 93 27.63 -7.58 13.80
CA LEU A 93 28.20 -6.55 14.64
C LEU A 93 29.06 -7.28 15.65
N PRO A 94 30.33 -6.88 15.82
CA PRO A 94 31.13 -7.42 16.90
C PRO A 94 30.40 -7.22 18.20
N ASP A 95 30.30 -8.27 18.99
CA ASP A 95 29.82 -8.23 20.38
C ASP A 95 30.83 -7.51 21.32
N GLY A 96 31.69 -6.66 20.76
CA GLY A 96 32.86 -6.07 21.40
C GLY A 96 34.11 -6.94 21.34
N GLU A 97 33.98 -8.26 21.17
CA GLU A 97 35.14 -9.18 21.18
C GLU A 97 36.05 -9.04 19.95
N GLU A 98 35.50 -8.80 18.76
CA GLU A 98 36.33 -8.71 17.53
C GLU A 98 37.18 -7.42 17.49
N PHE A 99 36.86 -6.44 18.33
CA PHE A 99 37.65 -5.22 18.54
C PHE A 99 38.28 -5.13 19.93
N ALA A 100 38.23 -6.20 20.74
CA ALA A 100 38.84 -6.21 22.07
C ALA A 100 40.35 -5.95 22.02
N ASP A 101 41.00 -6.35 20.93
CA ASP A 101 42.43 -6.14 20.67
C ASP A 101 42.72 -4.85 19.88
N ALA A 102 41.70 -4.06 19.54
CA ALA A 102 41.89 -2.79 18.86
C ALA A 102 42.52 -1.76 19.81
N PRO A 103 43.40 -0.86 19.32
CA PRO A 103 43.86 0.29 20.09
C PRO A 103 42.68 1.09 20.67
N ALA A 104 42.78 1.51 21.92
CA ALA A 104 41.70 2.21 22.64
C ALA A 104 41.09 3.39 21.86
N PHE A 105 41.94 4.17 21.18
CA PHE A 105 41.49 5.26 20.31
C PHE A 105 40.51 4.80 19.22
N LEU A 106 40.79 3.68 18.53
CA LEU A 106 39.92 3.16 17.48
C LEU A 106 38.63 2.56 18.03
N HIS A 107 38.72 1.89 19.19
CA HIS A 107 37.54 1.39 19.87
C HIS A 107 36.58 2.53 20.25
N ASP A 108 37.11 3.61 20.83
CA ASP A 108 36.32 4.76 21.28
C ASP A 108 35.70 5.54 20.10
N GLU A 109 36.40 5.66 18.96
CA GLU A 109 35.83 6.30 17.77
C GLU A 109 34.72 5.48 17.10
N LEU A 110 34.81 4.14 17.11
CA LEU A 110 33.83 3.28 16.43
C LEU A 110 32.61 2.92 17.29
N ALA A 111 32.73 2.96 18.62
CA ALA A 111 31.67 2.55 19.54
C ALA A 111 30.30 3.24 19.31
N PRO A 112 30.20 4.56 19.03
CA PRO A 112 28.93 5.22 18.77
C PRO A 112 28.22 4.68 17.52
N TYR A 113 28.95 4.42 16.44
CA TYR A 113 28.38 3.90 15.18
C TYR A 113 27.84 2.48 15.34
N PHE A 114 28.53 1.63 16.11
CA PHE A 114 28.01 0.30 16.43
C PHE A 114 26.77 0.35 17.32
N ALA A 115 26.69 1.31 18.25
CA ALA A 115 25.49 1.52 19.05
C ALA A 115 24.32 1.95 18.15
N GLU A 116 24.52 2.90 17.25
CA GLU A 116 23.50 3.35 16.29
C GLU A 116 23.03 2.21 15.37
N LEU A 117 23.95 1.39 14.85
CA LEU A 117 23.58 0.23 14.04
C LEU A 117 22.74 -0.79 14.82
N ARG A 118 23.08 -1.05 16.09
CA ARG A 118 22.25 -1.91 16.97
C ARG A 118 20.85 -1.33 17.18
N GLU A 119 20.74 -0.02 17.38
CA GLU A 119 19.45 0.65 17.54
C GLU A 119 18.60 0.60 16.26
N ILE A 120 19.22 0.76 15.08
CA ILE A 120 18.52 0.62 13.80
C ILE A 120 18.03 -0.83 13.61
N GLN A 121 18.88 -1.82 13.86
CA GLN A 121 18.52 -3.24 13.81
C GLN A 121 17.37 -3.57 14.75
N GLN A 122 17.46 -3.10 16.01
CA GLN A 122 16.43 -3.33 17.02
C GLN A 122 15.10 -2.70 16.61
N ARG A 123 15.10 -1.46 16.10
CA ARG A 123 13.88 -0.80 15.62
C ARG A 123 13.26 -1.53 14.43
N ARG A 124 14.06 -2.03 13.48
CA ARG A 124 13.55 -2.81 12.33
C ARG A 124 13.00 -4.16 12.79
N PHE A 125 13.67 -4.81 13.73
CA PHE A 125 13.18 -6.05 14.35
C PHE A 125 11.84 -5.83 15.08
N GLU A 126 11.73 -4.80 15.92
CA GLU A 126 10.48 -4.41 16.60
C GLU A 126 9.37 -4.05 15.60
N TRP A 127 9.73 -3.46 14.46
CA TRP A 127 8.77 -3.14 13.43
C TRP A 127 8.09 -4.41 12.87
N TYR A 128 8.88 -5.44 12.52
CA TYR A 128 8.34 -6.72 12.03
C TYR A 128 7.60 -7.54 13.10
N THR A 129 8.12 -7.54 14.32
CA THR A 129 7.64 -8.44 15.38
C THR A 129 6.53 -7.84 16.24
N GLU A 130 6.41 -6.52 16.28
CA GLU A 130 5.42 -5.84 17.11
C GLU A 130 4.55 -4.84 16.36
N HIS A 131 5.16 -3.90 15.63
CA HIS A 131 4.41 -2.77 15.08
C HIS A 131 3.50 -3.18 13.92
N ILE A 132 4.02 -3.97 12.98
CA ILE A 132 3.23 -4.48 11.85
C ILE A 132 2.12 -5.41 12.35
N PRO A 133 2.39 -6.44 13.19
CA PRO A 133 1.32 -7.28 13.76
C PRO A 133 0.23 -6.46 14.44
N ARG A 134 0.60 -5.49 15.29
CA ARG A 134 -0.36 -4.60 15.97
C ARG A 134 -1.16 -3.75 14.97
N ASN A 135 -0.54 -3.28 13.90
CA ASN A 135 -1.26 -2.57 12.83
C ASN A 135 -2.26 -3.48 12.13
N LEU A 136 -1.88 -4.71 11.77
CA LEU A 136 -2.75 -5.69 11.10
C LEU A 136 -3.93 -6.11 11.98
N ASP A 137 -3.69 -6.38 13.26
CA ASP A 137 -4.75 -6.75 14.21
C ASP A 137 -5.75 -5.59 14.37
N GLN A 138 -5.24 -4.35 14.50
CA GLN A 138 -6.11 -3.17 14.61
C GLN A 138 -7.00 -2.94 13.39
N ILE A 139 -6.47 -3.11 12.16
CA ILE A 139 -7.28 -2.92 10.96
C ILE A 139 -8.29 -4.06 10.77
N LEU A 140 -7.95 -5.29 11.18
CA LEU A 140 -8.88 -6.42 11.17
C LEU A 140 -10.04 -6.22 12.15
N ASP A 141 -9.76 -5.74 13.36
CA ASP A 141 -10.77 -5.45 14.37
C ASP A 141 -11.75 -4.34 13.96
N THR A 142 -11.37 -3.50 12.99
CA THR A 142 -12.14 -2.32 12.58
C THR A 142 -12.69 -2.40 11.15
N VAL A 143 -12.37 -3.45 10.40
CA VAL A 143 -12.77 -3.59 8.98
C VAL A 143 -14.28 -3.74 8.81
N GLU A 144 -14.99 -4.27 9.81
CA GLU A 144 -16.44 -4.43 9.80
C GLU A 144 -17.19 -3.10 9.64
N SER A 145 -16.57 -1.98 10.01
CA SER A 145 -17.13 -0.65 9.75
C SER A 145 -17.28 -0.32 8.26
N LEU A 146 -16.49 -0.98 7.40
CA LEU A 146 -16.52 -0.81 5.94
C LEU A 146 -17.31 -1.91 5.23
N TYR A 147 -17.56 -3.04 5.90
CA TYR A 147 -18.32 -4.16 5.35
C TYR A 147 -19.38 -4.61 6.36
N PRO A 148 -20.59 -4.03 6.32
CA PRO A 148 -21.66 -4.46 7.20
C PRO A 148 -22.08 -5.90 6.90
N TYR A 149 -22.48 -6.61 7.95
CA TYR A 149 -23.02 -7.96 7.84
C TYR A 149 -24.49 -7.94 7.45
N ASP A 150 -24.89 -8.90 6.61
CA ASP A 150 -26.28 -9.30 6.55
C ASP A 150 -26.64 -10.25 7.70
N ALA A 151 -27.94 -10.52 7.88
CA ALA A 151 -28.43 -11.43 8.92
C ALA A 151 -27.91 -12.88 8.77
N GLY A 152 -27.31 -13.22 7.63
CA GLY A 152 -26.67 -14.51 7.36
C GLY A 152 -25.19 -14.55 7.68
N GLY A 153 -24.60 -13.45 8.17
CA GLY A 153 -23.17 -13.36 8.44
C GLY A 153 -22.33 -13.42 7.17
N THR A 154 -22.81 -12.82 6.08
CA THR A 154 -22.03 -12.59 4.86
C THR A 154 -21.68 -11.11 4.75
N PHE A 155 -20.45 -10.82 4.34
CA PHE A 155 -20.05 -9.45 4.03
C PHE A 155 -20.83 -8.91 2.83
N ARG A 156 -21.36 -7.70 2.96
CA ARG A 156 -21.82 -6.94 1.80
C ARG A 156 -20.70 -6.03 1.33
N ASP A 157 -20.27 -6.22 0.09
CA ASP A 157 -19.44 -5.22 -0.57
C ASP A 157 -20.32 -4.01 -0.88
N VAL A 158 -20.14 -2.98 -0.08
CA VAL A 158 -20.86 -1.70 -0.17
C VAL A 158 -19.92 -0.56 -0.53
N ASN A 159 -18.64 -0.87 -0.75
CA ASN A 159 -17.65 0.10 -1.18
C ASN A 159 -17.65 0.16 -2.70
N THR A 160 -17.42 1.34 -3.25
CA THR A 160 -17.40 1.57 -4.69
C THR A 160 -16.03 2.05 -5.10
N TRP A 161 -15.43 1.45 -6.12
CA TRP A 161 -14.18 1.92 -6.72
C TRP A 161 -14.48 2.84 -7.89
N ILE A 162 -14.27 4.14 -7.69
CA ILE A 162 -14.69 5.19 -8.62
C ILE A 162 -13.48 5.70 -9.40
N GLY A 163 -13.58 5.67 -10.73
CA GLY A 163 -12.63 6.35 -11.59
C GLY A 163 -12.96 7.84 -11.70
N LEU A 164 -11.98 8.69 -11.43
CA LEU A 164 -12.14 10.14 -11.39
C LEU A 164 -11.08 10.83 -12.25
N VAL A 165 -11.39 12.04 -12.70
CA VAL A 165 -10.37 13.01 -13.12
C VAL A 165 -10.23 14.05 -12.01
N VAL A 166 -9.08 14.03 -11.35
CA VAL A 166 -8.76 15.01 -10.31
C VAL A 166 -8.16 16.25 -10.98
N VAL A 167 -8.74 17.42 -10.71
CA VAL A 167 -8.29 18.73 -11.21
C VAL A 167 -7.82 19.62 -10.07
N ALA A 168 -7.06 20.67 -10.37
CA ALA A 168 -6.65 21.64 -9.37
C ALA A 168 -7.88 22.42 -8.82
N ASP A 169 -7.81 22.90 -7.58
CA ASP A 169 -8.93 23.58 -6.89
C ASP A 169 -9.43 24.83 -7.62
N GLU A 170 -8.59 25.47 -8.41
CA GLU A 170 -8.95 26.64 -9.23
C GLU A 170 -9.61 26.29 -10.58
N THR A 171 -9.62 25.01 -10.97
CA THR A 171 -10.09 24.56 -12.30
C THR A 171 -11.60 24.30 -12.29
N SER A 172 -12.39 25.00 -13.10
CA SER A 172 -13.84 24.72 -13.17
C SER A 172 -14.13 23.29 -13.66
N THR A 173 -14.70 22.47 -12.78
CA THR A 173 -15.06 21.06 -13.05
C THR A 173 -16.04 20.93 -14.22
N GLY A 174 -17.15 21.68 -14.21
CA GLY A 174 -18.12 21.66 -15.31
C GLY A 174 -17.58 22.15 -16.65
N ALA A 175 -16.69 23.15 -16.65
CA ALA A 175 -16.04 23.60 -17.89
C ALA A 175 -15.09 22.53 -18.45
N TYR A 176 -14.27 21.93 -17.58
CA TYR A 176 -13.36 20.85 -17.94
C TYR A 176 -14.14 19.63 -18.45
N ALA A 177 -15.17 19.20 -17.72
CA ALA A 177 -16.01 18.07 -18.11
C ALA A 177 -16.65 18.27 -19.49
N SER A 178 -17.21 19.46 -19.73
CA SER A 178 -17.83 19.81 -21.01
C SER A 178 -16.82 19.85 -22.18
N GLU A 179 -15.62 20.40 -21.96
CA GLU A 179 -14.55 20.44 -22.95
C GLU A 179 -14.06 19.04 -23.34
N HIS A 180 -13.99 18.14 -22.35
CA HIS A 180 -13.47 16.79 -22.52
C HIS A 180 -14.54 15.72 -22.77
N GLY A 181 -15.83 16.08 -22.77
CA GLY A 181 -16.93 15.13 -22.96
C GLY A 181 -17.09 14.13 -21.81
N LEU A 182 -16.72 14.53 -20.59
CA LEU A 182 -16.84 13.75 -19.37
C LEU A 182 -18.12 14.11 -18.61
N ASP A 183 -18.57 13.23 -17.72
CA ASP A 183 -19.59 13.61 -16.74
C ASP A 183 -18.94 14.48 -15.65
N GLU A 184 -19.58 15.61 -15.33
CA GLU A 184 -19.11 16.54 -14.31
C GLU A 184 -19.04 15.86 -12.93
N GLU A 185 -19.87 14.84 -12.67
CA GLU A 185 -19.84 14.10 -11.40
C GLU A 185 -18.52 13.35 -11.13
N TYR A 186 -17.74 13.07 -12.18
CA TYR A 186 -16.44 12.37 -12.07
C TYR A 186 -15.24 13.28 -12.28
N VAL A 187 -15.45 14.59 -12.41
CA VAL A 187 -14.39 15.60 -12.43
C VAL A 187 -14.40 16.32 -11.08
N VAL A 188 -13.42 16.02 -10.23
CA VAL A 188 -13.40 16.50 -8.84
C VAL A 188 -12.17 17.37 -8.58
N HIS A 189 -12.31 18.36 -7.71
CA HIS A 189 -11.14 19.09 -7.23
C HIS A 189 -10.32 18.22 -6.27
N GLU A 190 -9.01 18.42 -6.25
CA GLU A 190 -8.12 17.75 -5.31
C GLU A 190 -8.56 17.95 -3.85
N GLY A 191 -9.00 19.16 -3.49
CA GLY A 191 -9.48 19.50 -2.15
C GLY A 191 -10.87 18.99 -1.77
N ASP A 192 -11.63 18.40 -2.70
CA ASP A 192 -12.97 17.84 -2.42
C ASP A 192 -12.90 16.41 -1.85
N LEU A 193 -11.75 15.74 -1.99
CA LEU A 193 -11.52 14.39 -1.46
C LEU A 193 -11.16 14.45 0.03
N ASP A 194 -11.47 13.40 0.80
CA ASP A 194 -11.12 13.32 2.23
C ASP A 194 -9.62 13.10 2.48
N ASP A 195 -8.80 13.18 1.42
CA ASP A 195 -7.40 12.86 1.41
C ASP A 195 -6.61 13.66 2.45
N TYR A 196 -5.75 12.96 3.18
CA TYR A 196 -4.79 13.60 4.06
C TYR A 196 -3.52 14.01 3.33
N ALA A 197 -3.14 13.23 2.32
CA ALA A 197 -2.03 13.54 1.44
C ALA A 197 -2.54 13.57 0.00
N SER A 198 -2.22 14.63 -0.73
CA SER A 198 -2.79 14.86 -2.05
C SER A 198 -1.95 14.24 -3.17
N PRO A 199 -2.54 13.92 -4.34
CA PRO A 199 -1.77 13.52 -5.52
C PRO A 199 -0.61 14.47 -5.85
N THR A 200 -0.83 15.78 -5.72
CA THR A 200 0.20 16.81 -5.97
C THR A 200 1.35 16.73 -4.96
N GLU A 201 1.09 16.42 -3.68
CA GLU A 201 2.15 16.16 -2.69
C GLU A 201 3.01 14.94 -3.04
N TYR A 202 2.44 14.00 -3.81
CA TYR A 202 3.16 12.87 -4.39
C TYR A 202 3.83 13.20 -5.74
N GLY A 203 3.81 14.47 -6.17
CA GLY A 203 4.41 14.93 -7.42
C GLY A 203 3.64 14.52 -8.68
N ILE A 204 2.38 14.08 -8.54
CA ILE A 204 1.50 13.79 -9.68
C ILE A 204 0.97 15.12 -10.24
N LEU A 205 1.07 15.31 -11.55
CA LEU A 205 0.57 16.52 -12.22
C LEU A 205 -0.93 16.41 -12.49
N LEU A 206 -1.67 17.47 -12.17
CA LEU A 206 -3.10 17.59 -12.48
C LEU A 206 -3.30 18.28 -13.84
N PRO A 207 -4.36 17.93 -14.60
CA PRO A 207 -5.41 16.97 -14.26
C PRO A 207 -4.94 15.51 -14.38
N ALA A 208 -5.37 14.64 -13.45
CA ALA A 208 -4.91 13.25 -13.38
C ALA A 208 -6.08 12.26 -13.30
N PRO A 209 -6.11 11.19 -14.12
CA PRO A 209 -7.10 10.13 -13.98
C PRO A 209 -6.68 9.16 -12.87
N LEU A 210 -7.44 9.14 -11.76
CA LEU A 210 -7.11 8.39 -10.55
C LEU A 210 -8.28 7.52 -10.09
N LEU A 211 -7.96 6.48 -9.32
CA LEU A 211 -8.97 5.66 -8.64
C LEU A 211 -9.17 6.15 -7.21
N ALA A 212 -10.42 6.29 -6.78
CA ALA A 212 -10.78 6.51 -5.39
C ALA A 212 -11.69 5.39 -4.90
N GLY A 213 -11.63 5.10 -3.59
CA GLY A 213 -12.65 4.29 -2.93
C GLY A 213 -13.67 5.20 -2.26
N GLU A 214 -14.95 4.97 -2.52
CA GLU A 214 -16.06 5.47 -1.71
C GLU A 214 -16.47 4.37 -0.72
N TYR A 215 -16.47 4.72 0.57
CA TYR A 215 -16.68 3.76 1.64
C TYR A 215 -18.04 3.92 2.31
N ASN A 216 -18.51 2.90 3.01
CA ASN A 216 -19.78 2.90 3.76
C ASN A 216 -19.97 4.11 4.72
N SER A 217 -18.90 4.74 5.17
CA SER A 217 -18.96 5.98 5.97
C SER A 217 -19.36 7.22 5.19
N GLY A 218 -19.45 7.14 3.86
CA GLY A 218 -19.53 8.26 2.92
C GLY A 218 -18.18 8.93 2.66
N SER A 219 -17.08 8.38 3.19
CA SER A 219 -15.75 8.95 2.97
C SER A 219 -15.20 8.53 1.61
N GLN A 220 -14.45 9.42 0.98
CA GLN A 220 -13.83 9.19 -0.32
C GLN A 220 -12.33 9.45 -0.26
N TYR A 221 -11.53 8.42 -0.50
CA TYR A 221 -10.07 8.52 -0.46
C TYR A 221 -9.45 8.06 -1.78
N SER A 222 -8.52 8.85 -2.30
CA SER A 222 -7.71 8.45 -3.45
C SER A 222 -6.80 7.27 -3.13
N LEU A 223 -6.57 6.45 -4.14
CA LEU A 223 -5.50 5.49 -4.18
C LEU A 223 -4.39 6.03 -5.10
N ILE A 224 -3.35 6.58 -4.49
CA ILE A 224 -2.28 7.30 -5.18
C ILE A 224 -1.31 6.30 -5.83
N PRO A 225 -1.04 6.41 -7.14
CA PRO A 225 -0.04 5.60 -7.84
C PRO A 225 1.39 5.88 -7.37
N TRP A 226 1.89 5.07 -6.44
CA TRP A 226 3.23 5.23 -5.84
C TRP A 226 4.00 3.91 -5.77
N SER A 227 5.34 3.95 -5.85
CA SER A 227 6.24 2.78 -5.78
C SER A 227 5.69 1.51 -6.45
N ASP A 228 5.34 1.62 -7.74
CA ASP A 228 4.80 0.53 -8.56
C ASP A 228 3.45 -0.08 -8.13
N GLY A 229 2.79 0.44 -7.09
CA GLY A 229 1.44 0.05 -6.65
C GLY A 229 0.54 1.25 -6.40
N LEU A 230 -0.38 1.08 -5.45
CA LEU A 230 -1.24 2.15 -4.95
C LEU A 230 -1.06 2.35 -3.44
N VAL A 231 -1.20 3.58 -2.95
CA VAL A 231 -1.23 3.88 -1.51
C VAL A 231 -2.46 4.70 -1.19
N CYS A 232 -3.15 4.35 -0.11
CA CYS A 232 -4.36 5.07 0.30
C CYS A 232 -3.98 6.41 0.92
N ALA A 233 -4.61 7.48 0.45
CA ALA A 233 -4.41 8.84 0.93
C ALA A 233 -5.04 9.14 2.31
N CYS A 234 -5.66 8.16 2.98
CA CYS A 234 -6.36 8.41 4.23
C CYS A 234 -5.41 8.82 5.39
N PRO A 235 -5.91 9.60 6.38
CA PRO A 235 -5.11 10.05 7.51
C PRO A 235 -4.47 8.90 8.32
N TYR A 236 -5.10 7.73 8.36
CA TYR A 236 -4.55 6.58 9.07
C TYR A 236 -3.25 6.09 8.41
N LYS A 237 -3.22 5.93 7.08
CA LYS A 237 -2.01 5.48 6.37
C LYS A 237 -0.92 6.56 6.40
N GLN A 238 -1.29 7.78 6.05
CA GLN A 238 -0.34 8.85 5.75
C GLN A 238 0.36 9.45 6.98
N LYS A 239 -0.29 9.48 8.16
CA LYS A 239 0.30 10.11 9.36
C LYS A 239 1.42 9.32 10.04
N ARG A 240 1.60 8.04 9.72
CA ARG A 240 2.60 7.18 10.39
C ARG A 240 3.23 6.21 9.39
N PRO A 241 4.51 6.41 9.02
CA PRO A 241 5.23 5.52 8.12
C PRO A 241 5.28 4.06 8.59
N SER A 242 5.20 3.81 9.90
CA SER A 242 5.22 2.45 10.45
C SER A 242 3.96 1.63 10.15
N ARG A 243 2.88 2.23 9.64
CA ARG A 243 1.65 1.53 9.28
C ARG A 243 1.77 0.98 7.86
N VAL A 244 1.88 -0.34 7.75
CA VAL A 244 1.99 -1.02 6.46
C VAL A 244 0.69 -1.08 5.68
N MET A 245 -0.46 -0.93 6.36
CA MET A 245 -1.77 -0.98 5.72
C MET A 245 -2.81 -0.21 6.53
N CYS A 246 -3.79 0.38 5.87
CA CYS A 246 -5.00 0.93 6.50
C CYS A 246 -6.23 0.06 6.19
N LYS A 247 -7.35 0.29 6.88
CA LYS A 247 -8.59 -0.47 6.64
C LYS A 247 -9.12 -0.34 5.20
N HIS A 248 -8.85 0.76 4.51
CA HIS A 248 -9.24 0.98 3.12
C HIS A 248 -8.40 0.15 2.14
N GLU A 249 -7.10 0.05 2.41
CA GLU A 249 -6.21 -0.86 1.68
C GLU A 249 -6.57 -2.32 1.95
N LEU A 250 -6.97 -2.66 3.18
CA LEU A 250 -7.52 -3.98 3.50
C LEU A 250 -8.82 -4.24 2.72
N ALA A 251 -9.71 -3.26 2.61
CA ALA A 251 -10.92 -3.36 1.78
C ALA A 251 -10.57 -3.64 0.29
N ALA A 252 -9.57 -2.95 -0.26
CA ALA A 252 -9.05 -3.24 -1.59
C ALA A 252 -8.56 -4.70 -1.72
N THR A 253 -7.81 -5.22 -0.73
CA THR A 253 -7.39 -6.64 -0.77
C THR A 253 -8.56 -7.61 -0.72
N ILE A 254 -9.62 -7.32 0.05
CA ILE A 254 -10.82 -8.16 0.14
C ILE A 254 -11.56 -8.17 -1.20
N ARG A 255 -11.72 -7.00 -1.84
CA ARG A 255 -12.31 -6.89 -3.19
C ARG A 255 -11.54 -7.75 -4.19
N LEU A 256 -10.22 -7.62 -4.19
CA LEU A 256 -9.32 -8.34 -5.10
C LEU A 256 -9.28 -9.85 -4.84
N ALA A 257 -9.35 -10.27 -3.58
CA ALA A 257 -9.45 -11.69 -3.21
C ALA A 257 -10.73 -12.35 -3.74
N ASN A 258 -11.84 -11.61 -3.79
CA ASN A 258 -13.10 -12.11 -4.33
C ASN A 258 -13.09 -12.27 -5.86
N ASP A 259 -12.31 -11.44 -6.56
CA ASP A 259 -12.21 -11.44 -8.02
C ASP A 259 -11.04 -12.29 -8.55
N ASP A 260 -10.14 -12.73 -7.68
CA ASP A 260 -8.88 -13.42 -8.03
C ASP A 260 -7.99 -12.55 -8.95
N GLN A 261 -7.79 -11.28 -8.57
CA GLN A 261 -7.06 -10.27 -9.36
C GLN A 261 -6.11 -9.41 -8.50
N TYR A 262 -5.24 -8.63 -9.17
CA TYR A 262 -4.32 -7.65 -8.55
C TYR A 262 -4.55 -6.21 -9.00
N ILE A 263 -5.59 -5.98 -9.82
CA ILE A 263 -5.96 -4.68 -10.38
C ILE A 263 -7.37 -4.39 -9.91
N LEU A 264 -7.57 -3.24 -9.28
CA LEU A 264 -8.89 -2.85 -8.82
C LEU A 264 -9.82 -2.54 -10.00
N PRO A 265 -11.10 -2.92 -9.90
CA PRO A 265 -12.09 -2.55 -10.90
C PRO A 265 -12.37 -1.04 -10.87
N VAL A 266 -13.04 -0.57 -11.92
CA VAL A 266 -13.80 0.68 -11.91
C VAL A 266 -15.26 0.28 -11.90
N ASP A 267 -15.92 0.43 -10.75
CA ASP A 267 -17.34 0.08 -10.62
C ASP A 267 -18.22 1.18 -11.23
N THR A 268 -17.79 2.44 -11.11
CA THR A 268 -18.42 3.61 -11.74
C THR A 268 -17.38 4.70 -12.07
N GLY A 269 -17.78 5.66 -12.89
CA GLY A 269 -16.92 6.77 -13.29
C GLY A 269 -16.12 6.53 -14.56
N VAL A 270 -14.99 7.23 -14.68
CA VAL A 270 -14.15 7.17 -15.89
C VAL A 270 -13.25 5.94 -15.87
N ASP A 271 -12.99 5.32 -17.03
CA ASP A 271 -12.10 4.15 -17.11
C ASP A 271 -10.65 4.58 -16.95
N VAL A 272 -10.15 4.73 -15.72
CA VAL A 272 -8.77 5.21 -15.52
C VAL A 272 -7.72 4.17 -15.93
N PRO A 273 -6.50 4.59 -16.34
CA PRO A 273 -5.45 3.68 -16.77
C PRO A 273 -5.13 2.58 -15.75
N GLN A 274 -4.72 1.41 -16.24
CA GLN A 274 -4.38 0.26 -15.38
C GLN A 274 -3.37 0.63 -14.28
N ARG A 275 -2.40 1.52 -14.57
CA ARG A 275 -1.42 2.00 -13.60
C ARG A 275 -2.05 2.71 -12.38
N ALA A 276 -3.20 3.35 -12.57
CA ALA A 276 -3.97 4.02 -11.52
C ALA A 276 -4.82 3.06 -10.67
N ARG A 277 -4.91 1.77 -11.06
CA ARG A 277 -5.74 0.76 -10.38
C ARG A 277 -4.95 -0.47 -9.89
N ARG A 278 -3.69 -0.56 -10.28
CA ARG A 278 -2.80 -1.67 -9.96
C ARG A 278 -2.31 -1.57 -8.51
N PHE A 279 -2.96 -2.32 -7.63
CA PHE A 279 -2.84 -2.16 -6.18
C PHE A 279 -1.51 -2.67 -5.59
N VAL A 280 -0.94 -3.72 -6.20
CA VAL A 280 0.34 -4.33 -5.81
C VAL A 280 1.35 -4.31 -6.96
N SER A 281 2.65 -4.32 -6.64
CA SER A 281 3.70 -4.44 -7.65
C SER A 281 3.57 -5.78 -8.40
N PRO A 282 3.55 -5.77 -9.76
CA PRO A 282 3.54 -7.00 -10.57
C PRO A 282 4.75 -7.87 -10.33
N THR A 283 5.92 -7.27 -10.08
CA THR A 283 7.15 -8.02 -9.82
C THR A 283 7.00 -8.83 -8.54
N ILE A 284 6.47 -8.20 -7.48
CA ILE A 284 6.23 -8.88 -6.21
C ILE A 284 5.13 -9.91 -6.36
N ALA A 285 3.99 -9.57 -6.99
CA ALA A 285 2.90 -10.51 -7.22
C ALA A 285 3.34 -11.75 -8.03
N ALA A 286 4.13 -11.57 -9.09
CA ALA A 286 4.60 -12.67 -9.95
C ALA A 286 5.61 -13.59 -9.26
N GLN A 287 6.35 -13.08 -8.26
CA GLN A 287 7.32 -13.85 -7.48
C GLN A 287 6.76 -14.28 -6.13
N HIS A 288 5.56 -13.82 -5.78
CA HIS A 288 4.90 -14.18 -4.54
C HIS A 288 4.54 -15.65 -4.62
N THR A 289 4.78 -16.35 -3.53
CA THR A 289 4.37 -17.74 -3.40
C THR A 289 3.84 -17.86 -1.98
N PRO A 290 2.52 -17.74 -1.77
CA PRO A 290 1.92 -18.02 -0.49
C PRO A 290 2.02 -19.53 -0.31
N LYS A 291 3.05 -20.03 0.39
CA LYS A 291 3.00 -21.42 0.88
C LYS A 291 1.81 -21.49 1.87
N LEU A 292 1.05 -22.55 2.13
CA LEU A 292 1.18 -24.00 1.96
C LEU A 292 -0.19 -24.60 1.59
N PRO A 293 -0.19 -25.85 1.08
CA PRO A 293 -0.92 -26.87 1.82
C PRO A 293 -0.11 -28.15 2.09
N ARG A 294 -0.26 -28.72 3.29
CA ARG A 294 -0.40 -30.18 3.52
C ARG A 294 -1.25 -30.44 4.76
N ASP A 295 -2.56 -30.31 4.62
CA ASP A 295 -3.48 -31.15 5.39
C ASP A 295 -3.65 -32.46 4.61
N SER A 296 -2.65 -33.32 4.73
CA SER A 296 -2.72 -34.74 4.34
C SER A 296 -1.78 -35.53 5.24
N GLN A 297 -2.00 -35.44 6.55
CA GLN A 297 -1.63 -36.50 7.48
C GLN A 297 -2.91 -37.01 8.15
N ASN A 298 -3.79 -37.59 7.34
CA ASN A 298 -4.61 -38.70 7.79
C ASN A 298 -4.06 -39.94 7.06
N GLY A 299 -3.16 -40.62 7.75
CA GLY A 299 -2.73 -42.00 7.53
C GLY A 299 -2.59 -42.64 8.89
#